data_AF-A0A2N7XTR2-F1
#
_entry.id   AF-A0A2N7XTR2-F1
#
_cell.length_a   1.000
_cell.length_b   1.000
_cell.length_c   1.000
_cell.angle_alpha   90.00
_cell.angle_beta   90.00
_cell.angle_gamma   90.00
#
_symmetry.space_group_name_H-M   'P 1'
#
loop_
_entity.id
_entity.type
_entity.pdbx_description
1 polymer ?
#
loop_
_entity_poly.entity_id
_entity_poly.type
_entity_poly.pdbx_seq_one_letter_code
_entity_poly.pdbx_strand_id
1 'polypeptide(L)'
;PELLKLGLPAVCLETLHVRAALKAQRNKTDRTDALGLAHLMRTGWFRKAHIKSAACYRLRLLLTHRRNLKRKFVDLENAIRHSLKV
;
A
#
# COMPACT_ATOMS: atom_id res chain seq x y z
N PRO A 1 12.34 2.36 -3.09
CA PRO A 1 12.14 3.07 -4.39
C PRO A 1 13.52 3.30 -5.01
N GLU A 2 13.73 2.87 -6.25
CA GLU A 2 15.05 2.82 -6.90
C GLU A 2 15.70 4.20 -7.00
N LEU A 3 14.91 5.24 -7.27
CA LEU A 3 15.38 6.63 -7.29
C LEU A 3 16.04 7.06 -5.97
N LEU A 4 15.45 6.70 -4.82
CA LEU A 4 16.06 6.99 -3.50
C LEU A 4 17.35 6.19 -3.28
N LYS A 5 17.47 4.97 -3.83
CA LYS A 5 18.71 4.18 -3.73
C LYS A 5 19.85 4.82 -4.54
N LEU A 6 19.50 5.52 -5.61
CA LEU A 6 20.43 6.29 -6.44
C LEU A 6 20.70 7.70 -5.88
N GLY A 7 20.20 8.04 -4.67
CA GLY A 7 20.38 9.36 -4.06
C GLY A 7 19.53 10.47 -4.67
N LEU A 8 18.59 10.14 -5.55
CA LEU A 8 17.72 11.12 -6.20
C LEU A 8 16.51 11.44 -5.33
N PRO A 9 16.12 12.72 -5.19
CA PRO A 9 14.93 13.09 -4.45
C PRO A 9 13.68 12.54 -5.15
N ALA A 10 12.91 11.72 -4.45
CA ALA A 10 11.68 11.13 -4.98
C ALA A 10 10.55 11.20 -3.96
N VAL A 11 9.36 11.56 -4.43
CA VAL A 11 8.14 11.65 -3.63
C VAL A 11 7.03 10.86 -4.29
N CYS A 12 6.40 9.96 -3.55
CA CYS A 12 5.19 9.26 -4.01
C CYS A 12 3.97 10.13 -3.71
N LEU A 13 3.23 10.48 -4.75
CA LEU A 13 2.02 11.30 -4.64
C LEU A 13 0.80 10.44 -4.32
N GLU A 14 -0.09 10.95 -3.49
CA GLU A 14 -1.39 10.32 -3.24
C GLU A 14 -2.27 10.41 -4.50
N THR A 15 -2.58 9.26 -5.09
CA THR A 15 -3.22 9.15 -6.41
C THR A 15 -4.62 9.77 -6.45
N LEU A 16 -5.40 9.65 -5.37
CA LEU A 16 -6.75 10.22 -5.30
C LEU A 16 -6.71 11.75 -5.25
N HIS A 17 -5.77 12.32 -4.49
CA HIS A 17 -5.63 13.78 -4.40
C HIS A 17 -5.15 14.36 -5.74
N VAL A 18 -4.15 13.74 -6.36
CA VAL A 18 -3.68 14.12 -7.70
C VAL A 18 -4.82 14.04 -8.72
N ARG A 19 -5.58 12.93 -8.74
CA ARG A 19 -6.72 12.77 -9.64
C ARG A 19 -7.77 13.86 -9.42
N ALA A 20 -8.07 14.21 -8.17
CA ALA A 20 -9.02 15.27 -7.85
C ALA A 20 -8.54 16.63 -8.37
N ALA A 21 -7.25 16.94 -8.20
CA ALA A 21 -6.65 18.18 -8.69
C ALA A 21 -6.67 18.28 -10.22
N LEU A 22 -6.44 17.17 -10.93
CA LEU A 22 -6.45 17.12 -12.39
C LEU A 22 -7.86 16.93 -12.99
N LYS A 23 -8.88 16.68 -12.18
CA LYS A 23 -10.25 16.35 -12.64
C LYS A 23 -10.88 17.46 -13.50
N ALA A 24 -10.51 18.72 -13.26
CA ALA A 24 -11.05 19.86 -13.99
C ALA A 24 -10.45 20.04 -15.40
N GLN A 25 -9.43 19.26 -15.78
CA GLN A 25 -8.85 19.33 -17.12
C GLN A 25 -9.84 18.79 -18.16
N ARG A 26 -10.27 19.67 -19.06
CA ARG A 26 -11.28 19.39 -20.09
C ARG A 26 -10.80 18.38 -21.14
N ASN A 27 -9.52 18.42 -21.50
CA ASN A 27 -8.89 17.51 -22.45
C ASN A 27 -7.78 16.72 -21.73
N LYS A 28 -7.86 15.39 -21.80
CA LYS A 28 -6.85 14.49 -21.23
C LYS A 28 -5.86 14.08 -22.32
N THR A 29 -4.59 14.44 -22.14
CA THR A 29 -3.47 14.02 -22.99
C THR A 29 -2.26 13.80 -22.10
N ASP A 30 -1.33 12.92 -22.50
CA ASP A 30 -0.13 12.66 -21.70
C ASP A 30 0.68 13.95 -21.46
N ARG A 31 0.70 14.86 -22.45
CA ARG A 31 1.35 16.18 -22.35
C ARG A 31 0.72 17.06 -21.28
N THR A 32 -0.61 17.15 -21.23
CA THR A 32 -1.34 17.99 -20.24
C THR A 32 -1.29 17.38 -18.84
N ASP A 33 -1.30 16.06 -18.75
CA ASP A 33 -1.20 15.34 -17.48
C ASP A 33 0.19 15.53 -16.87
N ALA A 34 1.26 15.38 -17.67
CA ALA A 34 2.63 15.64 -17.25
C ALA A 34 2.83 17.09 -16.78
N LEU A 35 2.29 18.06 -17.51
CA LEU A 35 2.33 19.47 -17.11
C LEU A 35 1.56 19.71 -15.80
N GLY A 36 0.38 19.12 -15.65
CA GLY A 36 -0.43 19.19 -14.44
C GLY A 36 0.30 18.63 -13.22
N LEU A 37 0.89 17.44 -13.36
CA LEU A 37 1.72 16.83 -12.32
C LEU A 37 2.92 17.72 -11.94
N ALA A 38 3.63 18.27 -12.93
CA ALA A 38 4.74 19.19 -12.69
C ALA A 38 4.30 20.44 -11.93
N HIS A 39 3.11 20.99 -12.25
CA HIS A 39 2.55 22.13 -11.54
C HIS A 39 2.24 21.79 -10.08
N LEU A 40 1.59 20.65 -9.82
CA LEU A 40 1.31 20.18 -8.45
C LEU A 40 2.58 20.01 -7.64
N MET A 41 3.64 19.41 -8.23
CA MET A 41 4.93 19.25 -7.57
C MET A 41 5.59 20.59 -7.26
N ARG A 42 5.57 21.54 -8.21
CA ARG A 42 6.16 22.87 -8.06
C ARG A 42 5.49 23.69 -6.96
N THR A 43 4.17 23.63 -6.85
CA THR A 43 3.41 24.39 -5.84
C THR A 43 3.33 23.70 -4.48
N GLY A 44 3.76 22.44 -4.39
CA GLY A 44 3.55 21.62 -3.19
C GLY A 44 2.08 21.26 -2.95
N TRP A 45 1.19 21.47 -3.93
CA TRP A 45 -0.23 21.21 -3.79
C TRP A 45 -0.56 19.73 -4.03
N PHE A 46 0.09 18.87 -3.25
CA PHE A 46 -0.10 17.43 -3.26
C PHE A 46 -0.06 16.86 -1.85
N ARG A 47 -0.55 15.63 -1.69
CA ARG A 47 -0.36 14.86 -0.45
C ARG A 47 0.66 13.76 -0.72
N LYS A 48 1.60 13.57 0.20
CA LYS A 48 2.57 12.50 0.12
C LYS A 48 1.91 11.18 0.53
N ALA A 49 2.00 10.18 -0.34
CA ALA A 49 1.52 8.85 -0.01
C ALA A 49 2.43 8.21 1.05
N HIS A 50 1.82 7.59 2.05
CA HIS A 50 2.56 6.75 2.99
C HIS A 50 2.93 5.43 2.31
N ILE A 51 4.23 5.19 2.14
CA ILE A 51 4.75 3.95 1.57
C ILE A 51 5.07 3.00 2.71
N LYS A 52 4.39 1.85 2.75
CA LYS A 52 4.67 0.79 3.73
C LYS A 52 6.08 0.25 3.51
N SER A 53 6.85 0.12 4.59
CA SER A 53 8.18 -0.46 4.53
C SER A 53 8.12 -1.99 4.37
N ALA A 54 9.18 -2.58 3.82
CA ALA A 54 9.32 -4.04 3.75
C ALA A 54 9.22 -4.69 5.14
N ALA A 55 9.74 -4.03 6.18
CA ALA A 55 9.64 -4.49 7.56
C ALA A 55 8.18 -4.57 8.04
N CYS A 56 7.34 -3.57 7.71
CA CYS A 56 5.91 -3.62 8.04
C CYS A 56 5.20 -4.79 7.37
N TYR A 57 5.52 -5.08 6.09
CA TYR A 57 4.97 -6.25 5.40
C TYR A 57 5.40 -7.56 6.07
N ARG A 58 6.70 -7.69 6.40
CA ARG A 58 7.24 -8.87 7.10
C ARG A 58 6.57 -9.08 8.46
N LEU A 59 6.41 -8.03 9.25
CA LEU A 59 5.74 -8.11 10.55
C LEU A 59 4.28 -8.56 10.39
N ARG A 60 3.54 -7.95 9.45
CA ARG A 60 2.14 -8.33 9.19
C ARG A 60 2.01 -9.79 8.74
N LEU A 61 2.95 -10.26 7.92
CA LEU A 61 3.04 -11.65 7.47
C LEU A 61 3.22 -12.59 8.67
N LEU A 62 4.21 -12.33 9.53
CA LEU A 62 4.47 -13.13 10.73
C LEU A 62 3.26 -13.20 11.68
N LEU A 63 2.59 -12.06 11.92
CA LEU A 63 1.39 -12.01 12.75
C LEU A 63 0.24 -12.84 12.16
N THR A 64 0.09 -12.80 10.84
CA THR A 64 -0.92 -13.58 10.11
C THR A 64 -0.64 -15.07 10.24
N HIS A 65 0.62 -15.51 10.02
CA HIS A 65 1.00 -16.91 10.15
C HIS A 65 0.88 -17.43 11.58
N ARG A 66 1.29 -16.64 12.58
CA ARG A 66 1.11 -17.01 14.00
C ARG A 66 -0.37 -17.27 14.32
N ARG A 67 -1.25 -16.39 13.87
CA ARG A 67 -2.70 -16.55 14.07
C ARG A 67 -3.22 -17.80 13.36
N ASN A 68 -2.75 -18.05 12.15
CA ASN A 68 -3.12 -19.25 11.38
C ASN A 68 -2.68 -20.53 12.09
N LEU A 69 -1.41 -20.63 12.52
CA LEU A 69 -0.89 -21.79 13.26
C LEU A 69 -1.68 -22.03 14.55
N LYS A 70 -1.95 -20.98 15.33
CA LYS A 70 -2.75 -21.10 16.55
C LYS A 70 -4.15 -21.64 16.26
N ARG A 71 -4.81 -21.15 15.20
CA ARG A 71 -6.13 -21.67 14.79
C ARG A 71 -6.04 -23.14 14.39
N LYS A 72 -5.05 -23.51 13.59
CA LYS A 72 -4.86 -24.91 13.17
C LYS A 72 -4.62 -25.86 14.32
N PHE A 73 -3.89 -25.43 15.35
CA PHE A 73 -3.71 -26.23 16.56
C PHE A 73 -5.05 -26.51 17.25
N VAL A 74 -5.86 -25.47 17.48
CA VAL A 74 -7.20 -25.61 18.09
C VAL A 74 -8.14 -26.43 17.22
N ASP A 75 -8.10 -26.25 15.89
CA ASP A 75 -8.92 -27.03 14.95
C ASP A 75 -8.59 -28.52 15.06
N LEU A 76 -7.30 -28.89 15.15
CA LEU A 76 -6.86 -30.27 15.33
C LEU A 76 -7.29 -30.84 16.69
N GLU A 77 -7.11 -30.09 17.78
CA GLU A 77 -7.57 -30.50 19.11
C GLU A 77 -9.09 -30.77 19.13
N ASN A 78 -9.87 -29.88 18.53
CA ASN A 78 -11.31 -30.04 18.44
C ASN A 78 -11.70 -31.24 17.56
N ALA A 79 -11.02 -31.45 16.43
CA ALA A 79 -11.27 -32.61 15.57
C ALA A 79 -11.04 -33.92 16.32
N ILE A 80 -9.94 -34.03 17.07
CA ILE A 80 -9.65 -35.20 17.92
C ILE A 80 -10.74 -35.37 18.98
N ARG A 81 -11.09 -34.30 19.70
CA ARG A 81 -12.14 -34.35 20.73
C ARG A 81 -13.48 -34.82 20.17
N HIS A 82 -13.88 -34.32 19.01
CA HIS A 82 -15.11 -34.73 18.35
C HIS A 82 -15.07 -36.18 17.87
N SER A 83 -13.91 -36.67 17.41
CA SER A 83 -13.76 -38.08 17.01
C SER A 83 -13.85 -39.08 18.16
N LEU A 84 -13.56 -38.65 19.40
CA LEU A 84 -13.60 -39.49 20.61
C LEU A 84 -14.94 -39.40 21.35
N LYS A 85 -15.82 -38.48 20.96
CA LYS A 85 -17.21 -38.47 21.42
C LYS A 85 -17.95 -39.59 20.69
N VAL A 86 -18.08 -40.74 21.35
CA VAL A 86 -19.13 -41.74 21.07
C VAL A 86 -20.48 -41.14 21.47
#